data_AF-A0A9X0D8C0-F1
#
_entry.id   AF-A0A9X0D8C0-F1
#
_cell.length_a   1.000
_cell.length_b   1.000
_cell.length_c   1.000
_cell.angle_alpha   90.00
_cell.angle_beta   90.00
_cell.angle_gamma   90.00
#
_symmetry.space_group_name_H-M   'P 1'
#
loop_
_entity.id
_entity.type
_entity.pdbx_description
1 polymer ?
#
loop_
_entity_poly.entity_id
_entity_poly.type
_entity_poly.pdbx_seq_one_letter_code
_entity_poly.pdbx_strand_id
1 'polypeptide(L)'
;MKYFDEFATGKLISNVFSDQFEIHEAANIIQKLSLIAQELPSERFGIVKDRIKECHDRVEEALIDEFEDAHHQGSITRMRNCAETLLPFKGYSQCIDSFIKQSQKGQFRAADVFQDVMPLCEHVHNMVDKVFGNNAEVVMGKMVQNMHEDVLKKHVDSKLQTYGSDKEQSLKNLQTLYERAKKLGEKLSVYKLGSDSNFLERLRKKFVQTELTFLSEKSNAILEKYYHSINHEKRDRPTGAGLLSQEFTKRIPLRMHVNSLDSSRETLLSQDVAVSLLQENKMALKRCELLSTPSDMAANGVEIYLKLLYHLCIEHIDYALNMTLQALPSAEPKTPPESLFFKVSEQANAIFHLLEKHFTDCVIGLVASSPVYAECVRKKKEVMGMMESKLDSGIDRILNSMTGWIKNIMSTEQKKSDFRPEEHGVGLVERTMACARTCEFVYSQLTSMQESLDGKNLESVLTEFGTRMHRQLFEHLQQFQYTSIGGMVAICDISEYRSCIKAFKIPLLVKLFDKLYSLTNLLVVQPENLKQVCSEEQLAMLDKAVLQQFVQLRVDYRTAKLAKHFM
;
A
#
# COMPACT_ATOMS: atom_id res chain seq x y z
N MET A 1 50.76 7.62 -62.56
CA MET A 1 51.65 8.64 -63.13
C MET A 1 50.88 9.63 -64.00
N LYS A 2 50.29 9.22 -65.14
CA LYS A 2 49.56 10.13 -66.06
C LYS A 2 48.54 11.08 -65.38
N TYR A 3 47.62 10.55 -64.57
CA TYR A 3 46.63 11.38 -63.86
C TYR A 3 47.23 12.24 -62.73
N PHE A 4 48.30 11.79 -62.08
CA PHE A 4 48.98 12.58 -61.04
C PHE A 4 49.66 13.81 -61.66
N ASP A 5 50.24 13.65 -62.86
CA ASP A 5 50.83 14.75 -63.64
C ASP A 5 49.77 15.76 -64.11
N GLU A 6 48.55 15.32 -64.40
CA GLU A 6 47.40 16.20 -64.72
C GLU A 6 46.97 17.06 -63.51
N PHE A 7 46.94 16.49 -62.31
CA PHE A 7 46.68 17.25 -61.07
C PHE A 7 47.85 18.19 -60.70
N ALA A 8 49.09 17.80 -60.99
CA ALA A 8 50.29 18.61 -60.78
C ALA A 8 50.37 19.81 -61.75
N THR A 9 49.94 19.63 -63.00
CA THR A 9 49.94 20.70 -64.03
C THR A 9 48.67 21.56 -64.01
N GLY A 10 47.60 21.13 -63.32
CA GLY A 10 46.34 21.86 -63.17
C GLY A 10 45.44 21.83 -64.40
N LYS A 11 45.76 20.99 -65.39
CA LYS A 11 44.94 20.75 -66.57
C LYS A 11 44.47 19.30 -66.52
N LEU A 12 43.21 19.09 -66.12
CA LEU A 12 42.51 17.82 -66.25
C LEU A 12 42.24 17.60 -67.75
N ILE A 13 43.08 16.82 -68.42
CA ILE A 13 42.99 16.55 -69.86
C ILE A 13 42.18 15.26 -70.10
N SER A 14 42.11 14.39 -69.10
CA SER A 14 41.34 13.16 -69.15
C SER A 14 39.84 13.41 -68.90
N ASN A 15 38.99 12.96 -69.83
CA ASN A 15 37.52 13.04 -69.74
C ASN A 15 36.94 12.28 -68.54
N VAL A 16 37.70 11.34 -67.96
CA VAL A 16 37.28 10.49 -66.84
C VAL A 16 36.78 11.27 -65.62
N PHE A 17 37.34 12.46 -65.35
CA PHE A 17 36.89 13.32 -64.23
C PHE A 17 35.84 14.37 -64.64
N SER A 18 35.46 14.41 -65.92
CA SER A 18 34.50 15.37 -66.49
C SER A 18 33.24 14.69 -67.03
N ASP A 19 33.28 13.38 -67.30
CA ASP A 19 32.17 12.60 -67.82
C ASP A 19 31.35 11.96 -66.68
N GLN A 20 30.05 12.26 -66.67
CA GLN A 20 29.09 11.77 -65.68
C GLN A 20 28.87 10.26 -65.80
N PHE A 21 29.18 9.64 -66.96
CA PHE A 21 29.03 8.20 -67.18
C PHE A 21 30.25 7.37 -66.72
N GLU A 22 31.40 8.00 -66.44
CA GLU A 22 32.63 7.32 -65.99
C GLU A 22 32.89 7.50 -64.48
N ILE A 23 31.86 7.86 -63.70
CA ILE A 23 31.99 8.20 -62.28
C ILE A 23 32.64 7.10 -61.41
N HIS A 24 32.38 5.83 -61.73
CA HIS A 24 33.00 4.70 -61.03
C HIS A 24 34.49 4.53 -61.35
N GLU A 25 34.90 4.85 -62.57
CA GLU A 25 36.30 4.81 -62.99
C GLU A 25 37.06 6.01 -62.39
N ALA A 26 36.42 7.20 -62.41
CA ALA A 26 36.90 8.39 -61.74
C ALA A 26 37.16 8.15 -60.24
N ALA A 27 36.21 7.51 -59.56
CA ALA A 27 36.29 7.17 -58.14
C ALA A 27 37.43 6.20 -57.80
N ASN A 28 37.61 5.15 -58.60
CA ASN A 28 38.71 4.21 -58.40
C ASN A 28 40.09 4.84 -58.61
N ILE A 29 40.20 5.75 -59.60
CA ILE A 29 41.46 6.46 -59.88
C ILE A 29 41.74 7.50 -58.79
N ILE A 30 40.75 8.31 -58.39
CA ILE A 30 40.94 9.36 -57.37
C ILE A 30 41.24 8.77 -55.99
N GLN A 31 40.66 7.62 -55.64
CA GLN A 31 40.98 6.93 -54.38
C GLN A 31 42.44 6.46 -54.35
N LYS A 32 42.94 5.86 -55.45
CA LYS A 32 44.35 5.47 -55.57
C LYS A 32 45.28 6.68 -55.53
N LEU A 33 44.90 7.78 -56.19
CA LEU A 33 45.66 9.04 -56.17
C LEU A 33 45.69 9.67 -54.77
N SER A 34 44.59 9.60 -54.01
CA SER A 34 44.49 10.10 -52.64
C SER A 34 45.40 9.33 -51.67
N LEU A 35 45.46 7.99 -51.81
CA LEU A 35 46.40 7.15 -51.04
C LEU A 35 47.85 7.50 -51.35
N ILE A 36 48.20 7.62 -52.63
CA ILE A 36 49.55 8.01 -53.08
C ILE A 36 49.88 9.43 -52.60
N ALA A 37 48.92 10.35 -52.65
CA ALA A 37 49.10 11.72 -52.20
C ALA A 37 49.43 11.78 -50.71
N GLN A 38 48.82 10.94 -49.86
CA GLN A 38 49.10 10.91 -48.42
C GLN A 38 50.57 10.58 -48.08
N GLU A 39 51.25 9.77 -48.89
CA GLU A 39 52.66 9.38 -48.69
C GLU A 39 53.68 10.44 -49.15
N LEU A 40 53.24 11.50 -49.85
CA LEU A 40 54.13 12.52 -50.40
C LEU A 40 54.44 13.66 -49.40
N PRO A 41 55.65 14.27 -49.44
CA PRO A 41 56.01 15.41 -48.59
C PRO A 41 55.15 16.65 -48.89
N SER A 42 54.49 17.19 -47.86
CA SER A 42 53.58 18.35 -48.01
C SER A 42 54.30 19.64 -48.42
N GLU A 43 55.60 19.78 -48.12
CA GLU A 43 56.41 20.96 -48.46
C GLU A 43 56.56 21.19 -49.98
N ARG A 44 56.48 20.14 -50.80
CA ARG A 44 56.59 20.22 -52.27
C ARG A 44 55.28 19.99 -53.02
N PHE A 45 54.36 19.22 -52.45
CA PHE A 45 53.17 18.74 -53.16
C PHE A 45 51.85 19.21 -52.53
N GLY A 46 51.88 20.22 -51.63
CA GLY A 46 50.68 20.74 -50.96
C GLY A 46 49.54 21.12 -51.92
N ILE A 47 49.83 21.89 -52.97
CA ILE A 47 48.82 22.31 -53.97
C ILE A 47 48.21 21.10 -54.70
N VAL A 48 49.02 20.07 -54.99
CA VAL A 48 48.54 18.86 -55.68
C VAL A 48 47.70 18.00 -54.75
N LYS A 49 48.08 17.91 -53.47
CA LYS A 49 47.29 17.27 -52.42
C LYS A 49 45.92 17.92 -52.27
N ASP A 50 45.87 19.25 -52.21
CA ASP A 50 44.62 19.99 -52.06
C ASP A 50 43.69 19.79 -53.26
N ARG A 51 44.22 19.82 -54.50
CA ARG A 51 43.43 19.53 -55.71
C ARG A 51 42.92 18.09 -55.79
N ILE A 52 43.76 17.11 -55.39
CA ILE A 52 43.36 15.71 -55.33
C ILE A 52 42.25 15.55 -54.28
N LYS A 53 42.36 16.24 -53.14
CA LYS A 53 41.34 16.23 -52.09
C LYS A 53 40.03 16.87 -52.55
N GLU A 54 40.06 18.05 -53.16
CA GLU A 54 38.84 18.70 -53.71
C GLU A 54 38.15 17.83 -54.77
N CYS A 55 38.91 17.16 -55.64
CA CYS A 55 38.35 16.23 -56.61
C CYS A 55 37.84 14.94 -55.95
N HIS A 56 38.51 14.47 -54.89
CA HIS A 56 38.07 13.32 -54.09
C HIS A 56 36.72 13.60 -53.44
N ASP A 57 36.58 14.74 -52.75
CA ASP A 57 35.35 15.20 -52.11
C ASP A 57 34.22 15.38 -53.15
N ARG A 58 34.50 15.93 -54.34
CA ARG A 58 33.51 16.12 -55.42
C ARG A 58 33.01 14.80 -56.02
N VAL A 59 33.93 13.86 -56.25
CA VAL A 59 33.58 12.52 -56.78
C VAL A 59 32.80 11.73 -55.74
N GLU A 60 33.14 11.88 -54.46
CA GLU A 60 32.40 11.30 -53.34
C GLU A 60 30.96 11.83 -53.27
N GLU A 61 30.75 13.15 -53.36
CA GLU A 61 29.41 13.78 -53.38
C GLU A 61 28.59 13.31 -54.59
N ALA A 62 29.18 13.33 -55.79
CA ALA A 62 28.50 12.88 -57.01
C ALA A 62 28.13 11.38 -56.98
N LEU A 63 28.93 10.53 -56.33
CA LEU A 63 28.59 9.12 -56.14
C LEU A 63 27.43 8.92 -55.16
N ILE A 64 27.30 9.77 -54.14
CA ILE A 64 26.17 9.75 -53.21
C ILE A 64 24.91 10.20 -53.95
N ASP A 65 24.96 11.26 -54.75
CA ASP A 65 23.83 11.74 -55.55
C ASP A 65 23.36 10.67 -56.56
N GLU A 66 24.28 10.02 -57.26
CA GLU A 66 23.97 8.91 -58.17
C GLU A 66 23.36 7.72 -57.42
N PHE A 67 23.79 7.44 -56.18
CA PHE A 67 23.18 6.43 -55.33
C PHE A 67 21.74 6.82 -54.94
N GLU A 68 21.49 8.08 -54.59
CA GLU A 68 20.15 8.59 -54.27
C GLU A 68 19.20 8.50 -55.47
N ASP A 69 19.67 8.87 -56.67
CA ASP A 69 18.92 8.77 -57.91
C ASP A 69 18.61 7.31 -58.28
N ALA A 70 19.59 6.42 -58.12
CA ALA A 70 19.41 4.98 -58.32
C ALA A 70 18.36 4.40 -57.36
N HIS A 71 18.32 4.89 -56.12
CA HIS A 71 17.31 4.49 -55.14
C HIS A 71 15.91 5.01 -55.50
N HIS A 72 15.78 6.25 -55.96
CA HIS A 72 14.49 6.80 -56.45
C HIS A 72 13.96 6.03 -57.66
N GLN A 73 14.84 5.54 -58.53
CA GLN A 73 14.49 4.75 -59.71
C GLN A 73 14.25 3.26 -59.40
N GLY A 74 14.54 2.80 -58.16
CA GLY A 74 14.41 1.40 -57.76
C GLY A 74 15.46 0.46 -58.37
N SER A 75 16.60 0.99 -58.83
CA SER A 75 17.63 0.21 -59.52
C SER A 75 18.65 -0.38 -58.54
N ILE A 76 18.37 -1.59 -58.05
CA ILE A 76 19.23 -2.32 -57.09
C ILE A 76 20.67 -2.48 -57.61
N THR A 77 20.84 -2.76 -58.90
CA THR A 77 22.15 -2.99 -59.50
C THR A 77 23.02 -1.73 -59.48
N ARG A 78 22.43 -0.55 -59.80
CA ARG A 78 23.15 0.73 -59.73
C ARG A 78 23.50 1.09 -58.29
N MET A 79 22.56 0.91 -57.35
CA MET A 79 22.82 1.13 -55.93
C MET A 79 23.96 0.26 -55.40
N ARG A 80 24.02 -1.02 -55.79
CA ARG A 80 25.11 -1.93 -55.42
C ARG A 80 26.45 -1.44 -55.93
N ASN A 81 26.53 -1.09 -57.22
CA ASN A 81 27.77 -0.60 -57.82
C ASN A 81 28.27 0.68 -57.15
N CYS A 82 27.37 1.62 -56.83
CA CYS A 82 27.71 2.84 -56.10
C CYS A 82 28.17 2.53 -54.67
N ALA A 83 27.48 1.66 -53.94
CA ALA A 83 27.84 1.27 -52.57
C ALA A 83 29.21 0.56 -52.51
N GLU A 84 29.52 -0.33 -53.47
CA GLU A 84 30.82 -1.00 -53.57
C GLU A 84 31.94 0.00 -53.89
N THR A 85 31.67 0.97 -54.76
CA THR A 85 32.64 2.01 -55.12
C THR A 85 32.87 3.02 -53.98
N LEU A 86 31.84 3.32 -53.19
CA LEU A 86 31.88 4.21 -52.03
C LEU A 86 32.48 3.57 -50.77
N LEU A 87 32.61 2.24 -50.71
CA LEU A 87 33.12 1.55 -49.52
C LEU A 87 34.46 2.09 -48.96
N PRO A 88 35.48 2.41 -49.78
CA PRO A 88 36.74 2.97 -49.29
C PRO A 88 36.70 4.49 -49.00
N PHE A 89 35.57 5.15 -49.25
CA PHE A 89 35.35 6.58 -49.05
C PHE A 89 34.80 6.87 -47.64
N LYS A 90 35.02 8.09 -47.13
CA LYS A 90 34.57 8.47 -45.77
C LYS A 90 33.05 8.70 -45.73
N GLY A 91 32.49 9.13 -46.85
CA GLY A 91 31.08 9.37 -47.13
C GLY A 91 30.23 8.12 -47.25
N TYR A 92 30.81 6.91 -47.16
CA TYR A 92 30.03 5.67 -47.09
C TYR A 92 28.96 5.69 -45.99
N SER A 93 29.27 6.30 -44.83
CA SER A 93 28.28 6.50 -43.76
C SER A 93 27.12 7.40 -44.19
N GLN A 94 27.38 8.45 -44.96
CA GLN A 94 26.36 9.39 -45.45
C GLN A 94 25.47 8.73 -46.51
N CYS A 95 26.05 7.90 -47.38
CA CYS A 95 25.31 7.04 -48.30
C CYS A 95 24.30 6.15 -47.55
N ILE A 96 24.74 5.50 -46.47
CA ILE A 96 23.85 4.70 -45.60
C ILE A 96 22.76 5.57 -44.94
N ASP A 97 23.11 6.77 -44.46
CA ASP A 97 22.13 7.69 -43.84
C ASP A 97 21.06 8.14 -44.84
N SER A 98 21.45 8.43 -46.08
CA SER A 98 20.52 8.80 -47.14
C SER A 98 19.63 7.63 -47.54
N PHE A 99 20.19 6.43 -47.70
CA PHE A 99 19.44 5.20 -47.92
C PHE A 99 18.35 4.98 -46.87
N ILE A 100 18.71 5.13 -45.58
CA ILE A 100 17.79 4.98 -44.45
C ILE A 100 16.69 6.04 -44.50
N LYS A 101 17.04 7.31 -44.65
CA LYS A 101 16.06 8.42 -44.72
C LYS A 101 15.07 8.24 -45.86
N GLN A 102 15.56 7.87 -47.03
CA GLN A 102 14.72 7.66 -48.20
C GLN A 102 13.82 6.43 -48.04
N SER A 103 14.33 5.35 -47.44
CA SER A 103 13.52 4.15 -47.15
C SER A 103 12.37 4.43 -46.18
N GLN A 104 12.54 5.38 -45.26
CA GLN A 104 11.51 5.77 -44.29
C GLN A 104 10.47 6.75 -44.83
N LYS A 105 10.79 7.45 -45.93
CA LYS A 105 10.00 8.57 -46.43
C LYS A 105 8.59 8.09 -46.83
N GLY A 106 7.59 8.59 -46.13
CA GLY A 106 6.18 8.30 -46.41
C GLY A 106 5.65 6.98 -45.87
N GLN A 107 6.42 6.23 -45.07
CA GLN A 107 6.03 4.92 -44.52
C GLN A 107 5.20 5.04 -43.22
N PHE A 108 5.50 6.00 -42.34
CA PHE A 108 4.84 6.15 -41.04
C PHE A 108 3.58 7.03 -41.12
N ARG A 109 2.54 6.53 -41.80
CA ARG A 109 1.25 7.25 -41.93
C ARG A 109 0.18 6.78 -40.94
N ALA A 110 0.38 5.62 -40.30
CA ALA A 110 -0.57 5.10 -39.34
C ALA A 110 -0.56 5.91 -38.03
N ALA A 111 -1.69 5.89 -37.31
CA ALA A 111 -1.78 6.45 -35.97
C ALA A 111 -0.89 5.69 -34.95
N ASP A 112 -0.49 4.46 -35.29
CA ASP A 112 0.31 3.54 -34.47
C ASP A 112 1.58 3.12 -35.19
N VAL A 113 2.65 3.83 -34.89
CA VAL A 113 3.93 3.70 -35.59
C VAL A 113 4.59 2.32 -35.34
N PHE A 114 4.24 1.64 -34.25
CA PHE A 114 4.78 0.32 -33.91
C PHE A 114 4.38 -0.78 -34.91
N GLN A 115 3.25 -0.62 -35.61
CA GLN A 115 2.79 -1.60 -36.61
C GLN A 115 3.58 -1.51 -37.91
N ASP A 116 4.07 -0.31 -38.24
CA ASP A 116 4.74 -0.03 -39.51
C ASP A 116 6.24 -0.37 -39.47
N VAL A 117 6.85 -0.41 -38.28
CA VAL A 117 8.31 -0.64 -38.12
C VAL A 117 8.72 -2.04 -38.62
N MET A 118 8.00 -3.10 -38.24
CA MET A 118 8.38 -4.46 -38.64
C MET A 118 8.29 -4.71 -40.14
N PRO A 119 7.17 -4.40 -40.82
CA PRO A 119 7.07 -4.52 -42.28
C PRO A 119 8.15 -3.71 -43.00
N LEU A 120 8.47 -2.52 -42.51
CA LEU A 120 9.54 -1.69 -43.08
C LEU A 120 10.91 -2.36 -42.91
N CYS A 121 11.24 -2.87 -41.73
CA CYS A 121 12.50 -3.56 -41.48
C CYS A 121 12.65 -4.81 -42.36
N GLU A 122 11.59 -5.61 -42.54
CA GLU A 122 11.61 -6.80 -43.41
C GLU A 122 11.81 -6.42 -44.89
N HIS A 123 11.12 -5.37 -45.35
CA HIS A 123 11.27 -4.88 -46.72
C HIS A 123 12.69 -4.35 -46.98
N VAL A 124 13.20 -3.53 -46.06
CA VAL A 124 14.54 -2.93 -46.15
C VAL A 124 15.62 -3.99 -46.02
N HIS A 125 15.47 -5.00 -45.15
CA HIS A 125 16.46 -6.08 -45.01
C HIS A 125 16.70 -6.82 -46.33
N ASN A 126 15.63 -7.17 -47.05
CA ASN A 126 15.71 -7.82 -48.36
C ASN A 126 16.44 -6.96 -49.42
N MET A 127 16.34 -5.63 -49.31
CA MET A 127 17.00 -4.70 -50.20
C MET A 127 18.47 -4.50 -49.79
N VAL A 128 18.74 -4.38 -48.49
CA VAL A 128 20.06 -4.18 -47.91
C VAL A 128 20.99 -5.36 -48.21
N ASP A 129 20.51 -6.59 -48.13
CA ASP A 129 21.28 -7.79 -48.51
C ASP A 129 21.73 -7.75 -49.99
N LYS A 130 20.84 -7.26 -50.87
CA LYS A 130 21.12 -7.16 -52.30
C LYS A 130 22.06 -6.00 -52.67
N VAL A 131 22.01 -4.90 -51.92
CA VAL A 131 22.78 -3.67 -52.21
C VAL A 131 24.13 -3.65 -51.49
N PHE A 132 24.17 -4.06 -50.22
CA PHE A 132 25.35 -3.88 -49.36
C PHE A 132 26.08 -5.18 -49.01
N GLY A 133 25.50 -6.35 -49.34
CA GLY A 133 26.15 -7.65 -49.19
C GLY A 133 26.74 -7.87 -47.80
N ASN A 134 28.08 -7.95 -47.70
CA ASN A 134 28.79 -8.21 -46.44
C ASN A 134 28.59 -7.12 -45.36
N ASN A 135 28.19 -5.91 -45.73
CA ASN A 135 27.90 -4.82 -44.78
C ASN A 135 26.42 -4.72 -44.40
N ALA A 136 25.58 -5.67 -44.84
CA ALA A 136 24.15 -5.65 -44.59
C ALA A 136 23.80 -5.56 -43.09
N GLU A 137 24.53 -6.29 -42.23
CA GLU A 137 24.33 -6.26 -40.78
C GLU A 137 24.57 -4.86 -40.20
N VAL A 138 25.61 -4.14 -40.67
CA VAL A 138 25.95 -2.79 -40.20
C VAL A 138 24.87 -1.78 -40.59
N VAL A 139 24.37 -1.88 -41.83
CA VAL A 139 23.30 -1.01 -42.36
C VAL A 139 21.99 -1.26 -41.62
N MET A 140 21.62 -2.53 -41.42
CA MET A 140 20.45 -2.89 -40.60
C MET A 140 20.58 -2.41 -39.16
N GLY A 141 21.80 -2.43 -38.62
CA GLY A 141 22.11 -1.84 -37.31
C GLY A 141 21.79 -0.37 -37.20
N LYS A 142 22.27 0.40 -38.16
CA LYS A 142 22.04 1.84 -38.22
C LYS A 142 20.57 2.16 -38.47
N MET A 143 19.87 1.34 -39.26
CA MET A 143 18.41 1.45 -39.48
C MET A 143 17.62 1.25 -38.18
N VAL A 144 17.86 0.18 -37.44
CA VAL A 144 17.17 -0.09 -36.16
C VAL A 144 17.48 0.98 -35.12
N GLN A 145 18.72 1.46 -35.04
CA GLN A 145 19.05 2.59 -34.18
C GLN A 145 18.24 3.85 -34.55
N ASN A 146 18.14 4.15 -35.85
CA ASN A 146 17.35 5.29 -36.31
C ASN A 146 15.85 5.11 -36.00
N MET A 147 15.29 3.89 -36.14
CA MET A 147 13.91 3.59 -35.72
C MET A 147 13.68 3.94 -34.24
N HIS A 148 14.59 3.55 -33.36
CA HIS A 148 14.47 3.85 -31.93
C HIS A 148 14.62 5.34 -31.61
N GLU A 149 15.64 6.00 -32.17
CA GLU A 149 16.01 7.37 -31.81
C GLU A 149 15.17 8.45 -32.50
N ASP A 150 14.78 8.24 -33.75
CA ASP A 150 14.12 9.26 -34.57
C ASP A 150 12.63 9.07 -34.76
N VAL A 151 12.14 7.82 -34.72
CA VAL A 151 10.74 7.48 -35.00
C VAL A 151 10.01 7.18 -33.70
N LEU A 152 10.42 6.12 -33.00
CA LEU A 152 9.75 5.63 -31.80
C LEU A 152 9.86 6.63 -30.64
N LYS A 153 11.05 7.23 -30.44
CA LYS A 153 11.24 8.28 -29.44
C LYS A 153 10.31 9.47 -29.67
N LYS A 154 10.22 10.01 -30.89
CA LYS A 154 9.35 11.15 -31.19
C LYS A 154 7.87 10.79 -31.01
N HIS A 155 7.47 9.58 -31.39
CA HIS A 155 6.10 9.10 -31.19
C HIS A 155 5.76 8.97 -29.70
N VAL A 156 6.64 8.33 -28.92
CA VAL A 156 6.50 8.22 -27.46
C VAL A 156 6.44 9.61 -26.85
N ASP A 157 7.42 10.48 -27.10
CA ASP A 157 7.47 11.82 -26.50
C ASP A 157 6.23 12.66 -26.86
N SER A 158 5.66 12.51 -28.06
CA SER A 158 4.40 13.16 -28.46
C SER A 158 3.19 12.61 -27.71
N LYS A 159 3.04 11.28 -27.60
CA LYS A 159 1.96 10.63 -26.83
C LYS A 159 2.08 10.88 -25.33
N LEU A 160 3.31 11.06 -24.87
CA LEU A 160 3.64 11.41 -23.51
C LEU A 160 3.37 12.89 -23.25
N GLN A 161 3.73 13.84 -24.12
CA GLN A 161 3.45 15.28 -23.90
C GLN A 161 1.97 15.62 -23.65
N THR A 162 1.04 14.76 -24.03
CA THR A 162 -0.38 14.84 -23.65
C THR A 162 -0.65 14.53 -22.15
N TYR A 163 0.40 14.31 -21.33
CA TYR A 163 0.44 14.01 -19.89
C TYR A 163 -0.35 14.99 -18.99
N GLY A 164 -0.84 16.11 -19.52
CA GLY A 164 -1.31 17.26 -18.73
C GLY A 164 -2.70 17.14 -18.11
N SER A 165 -3.63 16.36 -18.68
CA SER A 165 -5.03 16.37 -18.22
C SER A 165 -5.46 15.13 -17.43
N ASP A 166 -5.01 13.93 -17.81
CA ASP A 166 -5.40 12.67 -17.16
C ASP A 166 -4.18 11.76 -16.90
N LYS A 167 -3.72 11.77 -15.64
CA LYS A 167 -2.58 10.96 -15.17
C LYS A 167 -2.87 9.46 -15.19
N GLU A 168 -4.13 9.04 -14.99
CA GLU A 168 -4.52 7.62 -15.04
C GLU A 168 -4.41 7.10 -16.48
N GLN A 169 -4.97 7.86 -17.43
CA GLN A 169 -4.84 7.54 -18.85
C GLN A 169 -3.38 7.57 -19.30
N SER A 170 -2.59 8.47 -18.72
CA SER A 170 -1.17 8.56 -19.04
C SER A 170 -0.37 7.34 -18.59
N LEU A 171 -0.64 6.78 -17.41
CA LEU A 171 -0.02 5.53 -16.95
C LEU A 171 -0.46 4.33 -17.81
N LYS A 172 -1.74 4.27 -18.21
CA LYS A 172 -2.24 3.24 -19.15
C LYS A 172 -1.56 3.35 -20.51
N ASN A 173 -1.35 4.58 -21.01
CA ASN A 173 -0.64 4.84 -22.25
C ASN A 173 0.83 4.41 -22.12
N LEU A 174 1.51 4.76 -21.03
CA LEU A 174 2.90 4.36 -20.77
C LEU A 174 3.06 2.84 -20.73
N GLN A 175 2.15 2.14 -20.03
CA GLN A 175 2.11 0.69 -19.99
C GLN A 175 1.96 0.11 -21.41
N THR A 176 0.98 0.58 -22.17
CA THR A 176 0.71 0.11 -23.53
C THR A 176 1.89 0.33 -24.47
N LEU A 177 2.50 1.53 -24.42
CA LEU A 177 3.66 1.88 -25.22
C LEU A 177 4.86 1.00 -24.88
N TYR A 178 5.09 0.73 -23.61
CA TYR A 178 6.19 -0.12 -23.18
C TYR A 178 6.00 -1.59 -23.57
N GLU A 179 4.80 -2.16 -23.41
CA GLU A 179 4.51 -3.53 -23.87
C GLU A 179 4.75 -3.68 -25.38
N ARG A 180 4.35 -2.67 -26.16
CA ARG A 180 4.59 -2.63 -27.60
C ARG A 180 6.06 -2.49 -27.94
N ALA A 181 6.78 -1.60 -27.27
CA ALA A 181 8.21 -1.41 -27.44
C ALA A 181 8.99 -2.69 -27.11
N LYS A 182 8.63 -3.37 -26.02
CA LYS A 182 9.24 -4.65 -25.62
C LYS A 182 9.00 -5.73 -26.67
N LYS A 183 7.75 -5.93 -27.11
CA LYS A 183 7.41 -6.89 -28.18
C LYS A 183 8.11 -6.58 -29.49
N LEU A 184 8.26 -5.29 -29.81
CA LEU A 184 8.98 -4.86 -31.01
C LEU A 184 10.48 -5.16 -30.90
N GLY A 185 11.11 -4.85 -29.77
CA GLY A 185 12.51 -5.21 -29.51
C GLY A 185 12.76 -6.72 -29.61
N GLU A 186 11.88 -7.54 -29.01
CA GLU A 186 11.95 -9.00 -29.15
C GLU A 186 11.92 -9.45 -30.62
N LYS A 187 11.10 -8.81 -31.47
CA LYS A 187 11.06 -9.10 -32.92
C LYS A 187 12.28 -8.57 -33.67
N LEU A 188 12.79 -7.40 -33.28
CA LEU A 188 13.97 -6.78 -33.90
C LEU A 188 15.28 -7.48 -33.49
N SER A 189 15.27 -8.25 -32.40
CA SER A 189 16.41 -9.05 -31.93
C SER A 189 16.95 -10.04 -32.98
N VAL A 190 16.11 -10.44 -33.95
CA VAL A 190 16.49 -11.25 -35.13
C VAL A 190 17.62 -10.61 -35.92
N TYR A 191 17.67 -9.28 -35.94
CA TYR A 191 18.71 -8.51 -36.63
C TYR A 191 19.99 -8.33 -35.78
N LYS A 192 20.11 -9.02 -34.62
CA LYS A 192 21.30 -9.11 -33.74
C LYS A 192 21.95 -7.77 -33.38
N LEU A 193 21.17 -6.85 -32.80
CA LEU A 193 21.65 -5.50 -32.48
C LEU A 193 21.45 -5.16 -31.01
N GLY A 194 22.54 -4.77 -30.34
CA GLY A 194 22.60 -4.47 -28.91
C GLY A 194 22.03 -3.11 -28.46
N SER A 195 21.04 -2.54 -29.16
CA SER A 195 20.54 -1.18 -28.90
C SER A 195 19.16 -1.08 -28.23
N ASP A 196 18.46 -2.20 -28.01
CA ASP A 196 17.11 -2.21 -27.40
C ASP A 196 17.06 -1.68 -25.95
N SER A 197 18.16 -1.83 -25.20
CA SER A 197 18.20 -1.55 -23.75
C SER A 197 17.99 -0.06 -23.44
N ASN A 198 18.62 0.84 -24.19
CA ASN A 198 18.64 2.27 -23.89
C ASN A 198 17.27 2.94 -24.07
N PHE A 199 16.47 2.49 -25.03
CA PHE A 199 15.13 3.04 -25.29
C PHE A 199 14.15 2.63 -24.18
N LEU A 200 14.13 1.34 -23.84
CA LEU A 200 13.31 0.83 -22.75
C LEU A 200 13.70 1.46 -21.41
N GLU A 201 14.99 1.59 -21.12
CA GLU A 201 15.46 2.19 -19.86
C GLU A 201 14.99 3.64 -19.67
N ARG A 202 14.90 4.43 -20.76
CA ARG A 202 14.35 5.79 -20.70
C ARG A 202 12.87 5.83 -20.36
N LEU A 203 12.07 4.90 -20.89
CA LEU A 203 10.65 4.76 -20.55
C LEU A 203 10.47 4.40 -19.06
N ARG A 204 11.35 3.55 -18.53
CA ARG A 204 11.32 3.11 -17.12
C ARG A 204 11.65 4.24 -16.13
N LYS A 205 12.62 5.11 -16.44
CA LYS A 205 13.02 6.22 -15.54
C LYS A 205 11.88 7.20 -15.22
N LYS A 206 10.91 7.36 -16.11
CA LYS A 206 9.74 8.23 -15.88
C LYS A 206 8.60 7.53 -15.14
N PHE A 207 8.60 6.21 -15.03
CA PHE A 207 7.49 5.44 -14.46
C PHE A 207 7.34 5.63 -12.95
N VAL A 208 8.38 5.32 -12.17
CA VAL A 208 8.28 5.15 -10.70
C VAL A 208 7.76 6.43 -10.03
N GLN A 209 8.37 7.57 -10.34
CA GLN A 209 7.98 8.84 -9.73
C GLN A 209 6.54 9.23 -10.11
N THR A 210 6.15 9.04 -11.37
CA THR A 210 4.79 9.35 -11.83
C THR A 210 3.75 8.43 -11.19
N GLU A 211 4.06 7.13 -11.08
CA GLU A 211 3.20 6.13 -10.45
C GLU A 211 2.97 6.47 -8.96
N LEU A 212 4.04 6.79 -8.21
CA LEU A 212 3.93 7.14 -6.79
C LEU A 212 3.12 8.42 -6.56
N THR A 213 3.31 9.42 -7.41
CA THR A 213 2.55 10.68 -7.34
C THR A 213 1.08 10.44 -7.66
N PHE A 214 0.78 9.72 -8.74
CA PHE A 214 -0.58 9.35 -9.13
C PHE A 214 -1.28 8.56 -8.03
N LEU A 215 -0.61 7.51 -7.50
CA LEU A 215 -1.19 6.66 -6.46
C LEU A 215 -1.51 7.47 -5.20
N SER A 216 -0.67 8.44 -4.83
CA SER A 216 -0.95 9.32 -3.68
C SER A 216 -2.16 10.23 -3.97
N GLU A 217 -2.22 10.88 -5.13
CA GLU A 217 -3.35 11.74 -5.50
C GLU A 217 -4.67 10.98 -5.58
N LYS A 218 -4.66 9.78 -6.19
CA LYS A 218 -5.83 8.90 -6.28
C LYS A 218 -6.28 8.41 -4.91
N SER A 219 -5.33 8.02 -4.05
CA SER A 219 -5.62 7.60 -2.67
C SER A 219 -6.25 8.73 -1.86
N ASN A 220 -5.72 9.94 -1.99
CA ASN A 220 -6.31 11.14 -1.36
C ASN A 220 -7.73 11.40 -1.89
N ALA A 221 -7.95 11.34 -3.20
CA ALA A 221 -9.28 11.53 -3.78
C ALA A 221 -10.31 10.49 -3.28
N ILE A 222 -9.89 9.23 -3.10
CA ILE A 222 -10.74 8.18 -2.52
C ILE A 222 -11.11 8.54 -1.07
N LEU A 223 -10.13 8.95 -0.26
CA LEU A 223 -10.34 9.34 1.13
C LEU A 223 -11.23 10.58 1.24
N GLU A 224 -10.93 11.64 0.50
CA GLU A 224 -11.73 12.88 0.46
C GLU A 224 -13.18 12.60 0.06
N LYS A 225 -13.40 11.77 -0.97
CA LYS A 225 -14.76 11.37 -1.38
C LYS A 225 -15.50 10.67 -0.25
N TYR A 226 -14.82 9.77 0.48
CA TYR A 226 -15.42 9.10 1.63
C TYR A 226 -15.75 10.09 2.75
N TYR A 227 -14.78 10.88 3.21
CA TYR A 227 -15.01 11.82 4.31
C TYR A 227 -16.07 12.88 3.97
N HIS A 228 -16.13 13.33 2.72
CA HIS A 228 -17.20 14.20 2.25
C HIS A 228 -18.57 13.51 2.25
N SER A 229 -18.65 12.23 1.86
CA SER A 229 -19.90 11.46 1.84
C SER A 229 -20.53 11.27 3.23
N ILE A 230 -19.71 11.29 4.28
CA ILE A 230 -20.14 11.22 5.67
C ILE A 230 -20.19 12.60 6.36
N ASN A 231 -20.03 13.70 5.62
CA ASN A 231 -19.98 15.07 6.13
C ASN A 231 -18.94 15.27 7.25
N HIS A 232 -17.79 14.60 7.14
CA HIS A 232 -16.72 14.66 8.12
C HIS A 232 -15.54 15.46 7.59
N GLU A 233 -15.12 16.48 8.33
CA GLU A 233 -13.89 17.22 8.05
C GLU A 233 -12.73 16.67 8.88
N LYS A 234 -11.64 16.28 8.21
CA LYS A 234 -10.44 15.81 8.91
C LYS A 234 -9.85 16.92 9.77
N ARG A 235 -9.73 16.65 11.06
CA ARG A 235 -8.96 17.48 11.99
C ARG A 235 -7.47 17.25 11.77
N ASP A 236 -6.70 18.31 11.62
CA ASP A 236 -5.25 18.23 11.53
C ASP A 236 -4.66 17.50 12.74
N ARG A 237 -3.68 16.62 12.49
CA ARG A 237 -2.89 16.00 13.55
C ARG A 237 -2.24 17.11 14.38
N PRO A 238 -2.32 17.09 15.72
CA PRO A 238 -1.53 18.00 16.53
C PRO A 238 -0.06 17.66 16.33
N THR A 239 0.60 18.41 15.46
CA THR A 239 2.05 18.52 15.44
C THR A 239 2.47 19.12 16.79
N GLY A 240 3.59 18.65 17.35
CA GLY A 240 4.02 18.92 18.74
C GLY A 240 4.14 20.39 19.17
N ALA A 241 3.92 21.34 18.26
CA ALA A 241 3.77 22.77 18.56
C ALA A 241 2.38 23.16 19.12
N GLY A 242 1.36 22.29 19.02
CA GLY A 242 -0.03 22.57 19.44
C GLY A 242 -0.37 22.32 20.92
N LEU A 243 0.59 21.87 21.74
CA LEU A 243 0.34 21.51 23.14
C LEU A 243 -0.11 22.71 24.01
N LEU A 244 0.24 23.94 23.60
CA LEU A 244 -0.16 25.17 24.28
C LEU A 244 -1.61 25.59 23.99
N SER A 245 -2.23 25.07 22.92
CA SER A 245 -3.63 25.39 22.58
C SER A 245 -4.63 24.61 23.45
N GLN A 246 -4.24 23.41 23.93
CA GLN A 246 -5.11 22.57 24.77
C GLN A 246 -5.39 23.15 26.16
N GLU A 247 -4.51 24.00 26.70
CA GLU A 247 -4.79 24.70 27.96
C GLU A 247 -5.77 25.87 27.80
N PHE A 248 -5.82 26.50 26.63
CA PHE A 248 -6.79 27.58 26.36
C PHE A 248 -8.20 27.05 26.05
N THR A 249 -8.33 25.85 25.48
CA THR A 249 -9.66 25.27 25.18
C THR A 249 -10.41 24.78 26.42
N LYS A 250 -9.74 24.58 27.56
CA LYS A 250 -10.38 24.22 28.84
C LYS A 250 -11.12 25.38 29.51
N ARG A 251 -11.03 26.62 29.00
CA ARG A 251 -11.61 27.82 29.62
C ARG A 251 -12.79 28.47 28.88
N ILE A 252 -13.29 27.86 27.79
CA ILE A 252 -14.43 28.41 27.04
C ILE A 252 -15.72 27.67 27.45
N PRO A 253 -16.85 28.37 27.73
CA PRO A 253 -18.07 27.74 28.23
C PRO A 253 -18.67 26.73 27.24
N LEU A 254 -19.06 25.57 27.75
CA LEU A 254 -19.67 24.40 27.08
C LEU A 254 -20.94 24.64 26.23
N ARG A 255 -21.37 25.87 26.00
CA ARG A 255 -22.65 26.19 25.32
C ARG A 255 -22.56 26.44 23.81
N MET A 256 -21.36 26.51 23.23
CA MET A 256 -21.16 26.72 21.78
C MET A 256 -20.83 25.44 20.99
N HIS A 257 -20.73 24.28 21.64
CA HIS A 257 -20.30 23.00 21.03
C HIS A 257 -21.47 22.06 20.67
N VAL A 258 -22.67 22.59 20.45
CA VAL A 258 -23.89 21.77 20.28
C VAL A 258 -24.13 21.33 18.82
N ASN A 259 -23.43 21.88 17.83
CA ASN A 259 -23.66 21.53 16.42
C ASN A 259 -22.81 20.35 15.89
N SER A 260 -22.00 19.68 16.73
CA SER A 260 -21.13 18.55 16.30
C SER A 260 -21.60 17.18 16.83
N LEU A 261 -22.73 17.10 17.53
CA LEU A 261 -23.14 15.86 18.22
C LEU A 261 -23.67 14.75 17.30
N ASP A 262 -24.01 15.03 16.04
CA ASP A 262 -24.47 13.97 15.11
C ASP A 262 -23.32 13.20 14.42
N SER A 263 -22.10 13.74 14.44
CA SER A 263 -20.88 13.04 13.95
C SER A 263 -20.42 11.90 14.88
N SER A 264 -21.06 11.75 16.05
CA SER A 264 -20.58 10.92 17.15
C SER A 264 -20.88 9.41 17.03
N ARG A 265 -21.65 8.98 16.02
CA ARG A 265 -22.10 7.59 15.89
C ARG A 265 -21.46 6.79 14.76
N GLU A 266 -20.63 7.42 13.95
CA GLU A 266 -19.95 6.74 12.86
C GLU A 266 -18.57 6.24 13.28
N THR A 267 -18.18 5.07 12.77
CA THR A 267 -16.89 4.46 13.06
C THR A 267 -15.72 5.15 12.36
N LEU A 268 -16.02 5.99 11.34
CA LEU A 268 -15.05 6.62 10.42
C LEU A 268 -14.16 5.63 9.66
N LEU A 269 -14.54 4.34 9.68
CA LEU A 269 -13.87 3.24 8.97
C LEU A 269 -14.77 2.71 7.86
N SER A 270 -14.19 2.40 6.71
CA SER A 270 -14.90 1.80 5.59
C SER A 270 -14.07 0.71 4.92
N GLN A 271 -14.65 -0.49 4.83
CA GLN A 271 -14.07 -1.60 4.08
C GLN A 271 -14.05 -1.30 2.57
N ASP A 272 -15.00 -0.53 2.04
CA ASP A 272 -15.05 -0.16 0.63
C ASP A 272 -13.88 0.78 0.25
N VAL A 273 -13.54 1.71 1.14
CA VAL A 273 -12.34 2.55 1.01
C VAL A 273 -11.10 1.68 1.02
N ALA A 274 -11.00 0.72 1.94
CA ALA A 274 -9.87 -0.21 2.00
C ALA A 274 -9.75 -1.02 0.70
N VAL A 275 -10.82 -1.63 0.22
CA VAL A 275 -10.86 -2.39 -1.04
C VAL A 275 -10.44 -1.52 -2.23
N SER A 276 -10.91 -0.28 -2.28
CA SER A 276 -10.55 0.67 -3.35
C SER A 276 -9.05 1.00 -3.34
N LEU A 277 -8.48 1.30 -2.18
CA LEU A 277 -7.04 1.58 -2.02
C LEU A 277 -6.18 0.34 -2.34
N LEU A 278 -6.61 -0.84 -1.90
CA LEU A 278 -5.94 -2.11 -2.20
C LEU A 278 -5.96 -2.40 -3.72
N GLN A 279 -7.07 -2.12 -4.39
CA GLN A 279 -7.21 -2.30 -5.83
C GLN A 279 -6.29 -1.34 -6.62
N GLU A 280 -6.23 -0.06 -6.25
CA GLU A 280 -5.29 0.90 -6.86
C GLU A 280 -3.84 0.46 -6.67
N ASN A 281 -3.49 0.03 -5.45
CA ASN A 281 -2.16 -0.50 -5.17
C ASN A 281 -1.85 -1.76 -5.98
N LYS A 282 -2.81 -2.69 -6.11
CA LYS A 282 -2.65 -3.91 -6.93
C LYS A 282 -2.36 -3.57 -8.39
N MET A 283 -3.05 -2.60 -8.96
CA MET A 283 -2.80 -2.15 -10.33
C MET A 283 -1.41 -1.52 -10.48
N ALA A 284 -0.99 -0.72 -9.49
CA ALA A 284 0.36 -0.15 -9.44
C ALA A 284 1.46 -1.22 -9.36
N LEU A 285 1.28 -2.25 -8.52
CA LEU A 285 2.22 -3.36 -8.40
C LEU A 285 2.33 -4.18 -9.70
N LYS A 286 1.21 -4.43 -10.39
CA LYS A 286 1.24 -5.07 -11.73
C LYS A 286 2.00 -4.24 -12.77
N ARG A 287 1.80 -2.92 -12.77
CA ARG A 287 2.59 -2.02 -13.62
C ARG A 287 4.06 -2.05 -13.24
N CYS A 288 4.38 -2.10 -11.95
CA CYS A 288 5.74 -2.20 -11.43
C CYS A 288 6.44 -3.48 -11.87
N GLU A 289 5.77 -4.62 -11.83
CA GLU A 289 6.29 -5.91 -12.32
C GLU A 289 6.70 -5.85 -13.79
N LEU A 290 5.91 -5.15 -14.60
CA LEU A 290 6.13 -5.01 -16.03
C LEU A 290 7.19 -3.96 -16.39
N LEU A 291 7.13 -2.80 -15.73
CA LEU A 291 7.88 -1.60 -16.09
C LEU A 291 9.19 -1.44 -15.32
N SER A 292 9.39 -2.13 -14.19
CA SER A 292 10.67 -2.05 -13.46
C SER A 292 11.74 -2.97 -14.07
N THR A 293 13.01 -2.61 -13.83
CA THR A 293 14.14 -3.53 -14.07
C THR A 293 14.10 -4.67 -13.05
N PRO A 294 14.66 -5.85 -13.35
CA PRO A 294 14.76 -6.93 -12.36
C PRO A 294 15.52 -6.53 -11.08
N SER A 295 16.49 -5.61 -11.18
CA SER A 295 17.25 -5.10 -10.03
C SER A 295 16.43 -4.19 -9.13
N ASP A 296 15.59 -3.33 -9.71
CA ASP A 296 14.89 -2.27 -8.97
C ASP A 296 13.44 -2.63 -8.64
N MET A 297 12.91 -3.71 -9.24
CA MET A 297 11.52 -4.15 -9.09
C MET A 297 11.11 -4.30 -7.63
N ALA A 298 11.95 -4.94 -6.81
CA ALA A 298 11.64 -5.14 -5.40
C ALA A 298 11.62 -3.81 -4.63
N ALA A 299 12.58 -2.91 -4.89
CA ALA A 299 12.63 -1.60 -4.23
C ALA A 299 11.40 -0.74 -4.60
N ASN A 300 11.07 -0.67 -5.90
CA ASN A 300 9.90 0.06 -6.38
C ASN A 300 8.59 -0.54 -5.84
N GLY A 301 8.50 -1.87 -5.78
CA GLY A 301 7.35 -2.57 -5.20
C GLY A 301 7.14 -2.23 -3.72
N VAL A 302 8.24 -2.13 -2.95
CA VAL A 302 8.18 -1.66 -1.55
C VAL A 302 7.70 -0.22 -1.46
N GLU A 303 8.22 0.71 -2.27
CA GLU A 303 7.79 2.11 -2.24
C GLU A 303 6.29 2.26 -2.54
N ILE A 304 5.78 1.52 -3.53
CA ILE A 304 4.35 1.48 -3.87
C ILE A 304 3.54 0.93 -2.68
N TYR A 305 4.00 -0.13 -2.04
CA TYR A 305 3.33 -0.69 -0.87
C TYR A 305 3.35 0.25 0.35
N LEU A 306 4.44 0.98 0.56
CA LEU A 306 4.53 1.99 1.64
C LEU A 306 3.53 3.13 1.43
N LYS A 307 3.22 3.52 0.19
CA LYS A 307 2.13 4.47 -0.09
C LYS A 307 0.77 3.91 0.33
N LEU A 308 0.50 2.62 0.11
CA LEU A 308 -0.73 1.99 0.62
C LEU A 308 -0.76 2.02 2.16
N LEU A 309 0.32 1.62 2.83
CA LEU A 309 0.38 1.66 4.30
C LEU A 309 0.13 3.07 4.84
N TYR A 310 0.68 4.10 4.20
CA TYR A 310 0.43 5.48 4.60
C TYR A 310 -1.05 5.85 4.46
N HIS A 311 -1.67 5.70 3.28
CA HIS A 311 -3.03 6.19 3.08
C HIS A 311 -4.09 5.30 3.77
N LEU A 312 -3.92 3.97 3.77
CA LEU A 312 -4.87 3.06 4.41
C LEU A 312 -4.67 3.03 5.93
N CYS A 313 -3.45 2.79 6.41
CA CYS A 313 -3.23 2.58 7.84
C CYS A 313 -3.14 3.91 8.59
N ILE A 314 -2.41 4.90 8.07
CA ILE A 314 -2.15 6.15 8.80
C ILE A 314 -3.27 7.17 8.58
N GLU A 315 -3.66 7.42 7.33
CA GLU A 315 -4.62 8.46 7.00
C GLU A 315 -6.09 8.04 7.16
N HIS A 316 -6.38 6.74 7.25
CA HIS A 316 -7.74 6.22 7.40
C HIS A 316 -7.92 5.51 8.75
N ILE A 317 -7.24 4.38 8.98
CA ILE A 317 -7.46 3.57 10.17
C ILE A 317 -6.99 4.30 11.44
N ASP A 318 -5.72 4.72 11.49
CA ASP A 318 -5.16 5.41 12.65
C ASP A 318 -5.92 6.69 12.98
N TYR A 319 -6.32 7.45 11.94
CA TYR A 319 -7.16 8.63 12.09
C TYR A 319 -8.49 8.30 12.78
N ALA A 320 -9.23 7.31 12.27
CA ALA A 320 -10.50 6.87 12.85
C ALA A 320 -10.34 6.35 14.29
N LEU A 321 -9.29 5.58 14.57
CA LEU A 321 -8.97 5.10 15.92
C LEU A 321 -8.70 6.26 16.87
N ASN A 322 -7.93 7.28 16.48
CA ASN A 322 -7.68 8.44 17.32
C ASN A 322 -8.97 9.21 17.64
N MET A 323 -9.83 9.40 16.65
CA MET A 323 -11.11 10.10 16.83
C MET A 323 -12.06 9.32 17.75
N THR A 324 -12.23 8.03 17.51
CA THR A 324 -13.11 7.17 18.30
C THR A 324 -12.59 6.99 19.73
N LEU A 325 -11.28 6.89 19.95
CA LEU A 325 -10.67 6.88 21.28
C LEU A 325 -10.91 8.16 22.08
N GLN A 326 -11.01 9.32 21.41
CA GLN A 326 -11.36 10.59 22.07
C GLN A 326 -12.84 10.67 22.44
N ALA A 327 -13.71 9.99 21.67
CA ALA A 327 -15.14 9.93 21.90
C ALA A 327 -15.57 8.89 22.96
N LEU A 328 -14.65 8.04 23.43
CA LEU A 328 -14.96 7.03 24.44
C LEU A 328 -15.46 7.64 25.76
N PRO A 329 -16.45 7.00 26.42
CA PRO A 329 -17.00 7.48 27.68
C PRO A 329 -15.96 7.50 28.82
N SER A 330 -16.25 8.25 29.89
CA SER A 330 -15.44 8.25 31.11
C SER A 330 -15.49 6.89 31.81
N ALA A 331 -14.50 6.60 32.65
CA ALA A 331 -14.47 5.37 33.46
C ALA A 331 -15.63 5.28 34.45
N GLU A 332 -16.19 6.43 34.89
CA GLU A 332 -17.40 6.50 35.71
C GLU A 332 -18.48 7.26 34.93
N PRO A 333 -19.20 6.60 34.03
CA PRO A 333 -20.19 7.25 33.19
C PRO A 333 -21.50 7.49 33.96
N LYS A 334 -22.22 8.56 33.62
CA LYS A 334 -23.56 8.89 34.18
C LYS A 334 -24.72 8.33 33.36
N THR A 335 -24.43 7.81 32.18
CA THR A 335 -25.37 7.18 31.27
C THR A 335 -24.79 5.83 30.83
N PRO A 336 -25.63 4.88 30.37
CA PRO A 336 -25.13 3.62 29.82
C PRO A 336 -24.11 3.88 28.70
N PRO A 337 -22.90 3.29 28.76
CA PRO A 337 -21.90 3.46 27.72
C PRO A 337 -22.35 2.78 26.42
N GLU A 338 -22.18 3.46 25.29
CA GLU A 338 -22.48 2.90 23.97
C GLU A 338 -21.37 1.91 23.55
N SER A 339 -21.76 0.84 22.84
CA SER A 339 -20.86 -0.25 22.43
C SER A 339 -20.17 0.00 21.06
N LEU A 340 -20.17 1.25 20.57
CA LEU A 340 -19.67 1.63 19.24
C LEU A 340 -18.24 1.16 18.97
N PHE A 341 -17.38 1.20 19.98
CA PHE A 341 -15.96 0.84 19.83
C PHE A 341 -15.74 -0.62 19.45
N PHE A 342 -16.65 -1.54 19.80
CA PHE A 342 -16.55 -2.92 19.32
C PHE A 342 -16.73 -3.02 17.80
N LYS A 343 -17.64 -2.22 17.22
CA LYS A 343 -17.80 -2.15 15.75
C LYS A 343 -16.58 -1.54 15.06
N VAL A 344 -15.94 -0.55 15.69
CA VAL A 344 -14.67 0.00 15.20
C VAL A 344 -13.59 -1.10 15.18
N SER A 345 -13.52 -1.90 16.24
CA SER A 345 -12.58 -3.01 16.33
C SER A 345 -12.86 -4.10 15.30
N GLU A 346 -14.13 -4.46 15.08
CA GLU A 346 -14.58 -5.39 14.05
C GLU A 346 -14.11 -4.94 12.66
N GLN A 347 -14.42 -3.70 12.28
CA GLN A 347 -14.09 -3.15 10.97
C GLN A 347 -12.59 -3.03 10.75
N ALA A 348 -11.83 -2.59 11.77
CA ALA A 348 -10.39 -2.53 11.70
C ALA A 348 -9.78 -3.93 11.48
N ASN A 349 -10.27 -4.94 12.20
CA ASN A 349 -9.80 -6.32 12.05
C ASN A 349 -10.10 -6.88 10.64
N ALA A 350 -11.29 -6.61 10.10
CA ALA A 350 -11.63 -6.98 8.72
C ALA A 350 -10.67 -6.33 7.71
N ILE A 351 -10.34 -5.04 7.88
CA ILE A 351 -9.39 -4.33 7.02
C ILE A 351 -7.97 -4.92 7.16
N PHE A 352 -7.54 -5.32 8.37
CA PHE A 352 -6.25 -5.99 8.57
C PHE A 352 -6.17 -7.33 7.83
N HIS A 353 -7.24 -8.12 7.84
CA HIS A 353 -7.29 -9.36 7.05
C HIS A 353 -7.19 -9.09 5.54
N LEU A 354 -7.86 -8.05 5.03
CA LEU A 354 -7.74 -7.64 3.63
C LEU A 354 -6.31 -7.19 3.29
N LEU A 355 -5.67 -6.42 4.17
CA LEU A 355 -4.29 -5.97 4.00
C LEU A 355 -3.30 -7.14 4.02
N GLU A 356 -3.46 -8.10 4.94
CA GLU A 356 -2.59 -9.28 5.04
C GLU A 356 -2.71 -10.17 3.80
N LYS A 357 -3.95 -10.36 3.32
CA LYS A 357 -4.21 -11.09 2.08
C LYS A 357 -3.58 -10.38 0.89
N HIS A 358 -3.73 -9.07 0.77
CA HIS A 358 -3.11 -8.29 -0.31
C HIS A 358 -1.59 -8.35 -0.28
N PHE A 359 -0.98 -8.28 0.91
CA PHE A 359 0.46 -8.46 1.07
C PHE A 359 0.91 -9.82 0.53
N THR A 360 0.21 -10.88 0.94
CA THR A 360 0.52 -12.26 0.53
C THR A 360 0.34 -12.46 -0.98
N ASP A 361 -0.79 -12.01 -1.53
CA ASP A 361 -1.18 -12.28 -2.92
C ASP A 361 -0.45 -11.39 -3.93
N CYS A 362 -0.12 -10.14 -3.56
CA CYS A 362 0.36 -9.13 -4.51
C CYS A 362 1.78 -8.62 -4.23
N VAL A 363 2.21 -8.55 -2.96
CA VAL A 363 3.49 -7.94 -2.59
C VAL A 363 4.60 -8.98 -2.54
N ILE A 364 4.37 -10.12 -1.87
CA ILE A 364 5.40 -11.16 -1.64
C ILE A 364 6.06 -11.59 -2.95
N GLY A 365 5.30 -11.80 -4.02
CA GLY A 365 5.84 -12.22 -5.33
C GLY A 365 6.91 -11.28 -5.90
N LEU A 366 6.86 -9.99 -5.58
CA LEU A 366 7.81 -8.98 -6.07
C LEU A 366 9.03 -8.82 -5.17
N VAL A 367 8.90 -9.07 -3.86
CA VAL A 367 9.93 -8.73 -2.88
C VAL A 367 10.63 -9.93 -2.25
N ALA A 368 10.06 -11.14 -2.30
CA ALA A 368 10.51 -12.28 -1.50
C ALA A 368 11.97 -12.69 -1.75
N SER A 369 12.46 -12.54 -2.99
CA SER A 369 13.84 -12.90 -3.37
C SER A 369 14.85 -11.76 -3.16
N SER A 370 14.42 -10.63 -2.58
CA SER A 370 15.22 -9.41 -2.44
C SER A 370 15.57 -9.13 -0.97
N PRO A 371 16.75 -8.56 -0.68
CA PRO A 371 17.13 -8.16 0.67
C PRO A 371 16.17 -7.14 1.32
N VAL A 372 15.39 -6.39 0.51
CA VAL A 372 14.40 -5.43 1.02
C VAL A 372 13.18 -6.08 1.68
N TYR A 373 12.99 -7.39 1.50
CA TYR A 373 11.85 -8.13 2.05
C TYR A 373 11.73 -7.98 3.56
N ALA A 374 12.84 -8.17 4.29
CA ALA A 374 12.85 -8.11 5.74
C ALA A 374 12.40 -6.74 6.26
N GLU A 375 12.89 -5.67 5.64
CA GLU A 375 12.50 -4.30 5.98
C GLU A 375 11.03 -4.01 5.64
N CYS A 376 10.54 -4.51 4.50
CA CYS A 376 9.13 -4.39 4.11
C CYS A 376 8.19 -5.07 5.13
N VAL A 377 8.51 -6.31 5.53
CA VAL A 377 7.76 -7.04 6.56
C VAL A 377 7.82 -6.31 7.91
N ARG A 378 9.00 -5.79 8.28
CA ARG A 378 9.18 -5.03 9.51
C ARG A 378 8.31 -3.78 9.53
N LYS A 379 8.28 -3.01 8.44
CA LYS A 379 7.45 -1.80 8.31
C LYS A 379 5.96 -2.12 8.37
N LYS A 380 5.50 -3.19 7.73
CA LYS A 380 4.11 -3.67 7.86
C LYS A 380 3.77 -3.95 9.32
N LYS A 381 4.59 -4.76 10.01
CA LYS A 381 4.37 -5.13 11.41
C LYS A 381 4.41 -3.92 12.36
N GLU A 382 5.32 -2.98 12.13
CA GLU A 382 5.43 -1.73 12.89
C GLU A 382 4.13 -0.93 12.82
N VAL A 383 3.60 -0.71 11.61
CA VAL A 383 2.36 0.06 11.40
C VAL A 383 1.14 -0.68 11.96
N MET A 384 1.04 -2.00 11.74
CA MET A 384 -0.05 -2.81 12.28
C MET A 384 -0.05 -2.85 13.81
N GLY A 385 1.10 -3.11 14.43
CA GLY A 385 1.23 -3.14 15.90
C GLY A 385 0.86 -1.83 16.58
N MET A 386 1.12 -0.68 15.94
CA MET A 386 0.67 0.62 16.43
C MET A 386 -0.87 0.71 16.51
N MET A 387 -1.58 0.20 15.49
CA MET A 387 -3.04 0.25 15.46
C MET A 387 -3.66 -0.81 16.38
N GLU A 388 -3.07 -2.00 16.46
CA GLU A 388 -3.45 -3.04 17.43
C GLU A 388 -3.37 -2.51 18.86
N SER A 389 -2.28 -1.82 19.22
CA SER A 389 -2.15 -1.21 20.56
C SER A 389 -3.26 -0.19 20.87
N LYS A 390 -3.73 0.55 19.86
CA LYS A 390 -4.84 1.50 20.02
C LYS A 390 -6.18 0.80 20.18
N LEU A 391 -6.40 -0.29 19.46
CA LEU A 391 -7.57 -1.15 19.62
C LEU A 391 -7.60 -1.74 21.04
N ASP A 392 -6.49 -2.32 21.50
CA ASP A 392 -6.37 -2.87 22.85
C ASP A 392 -6.69 -1.80 23.92
N SER A 393 -6.11 -0.60 23.76
CA SER A 393 -6.38 0.52 24.66
C SER A 393 -7.84 0.95 24.67
N GLY A 394 -8.50 0.98 23.51
CA GLY A 394 -9.90 1.37 23.43
C GLY A 394 -10.85 0.30 23.98
N ILE A 395 -10.55 -0.98 23.75
CA ILE A 395 -11.26 -2.12 24.36
C ILE A 395 -11.12 -2.06 25.88
N ASP A 396 -9.92 -1.86 26.41
CA ASP A 396 -9.70 -1.72 27.84
C ASP A 396 -10.52 -0.55 28.44
N ARG A 397 -10.49 0.61 27.78
CA ARG A 397 -11.21 1.81 28.23
C ARG A 397 -12.72 1.62 28.21
N ILE A 398 -13.29 1.03 27.15
CA ILE A 398 -14.74 0.79 27.12
C ILE A 398 -15.16 -0.24 28.17
N LEU A 399 -14.37 -1.30 28.40
CA LEU A 399 -14.62 -2.26 29.48
C LEU A 399 -14.55 -1.61 30.87
N ASN A 400 -13.63 -0.66 31.07
CA ASN A 400 -13.56 0.14 32.29
C ASN A 400 -14.83 0.99 32.48
N SER A 401 -15.30 1.68 31.43
CA SER A 401 -16.55 2.44 31.47
C SER A 401 -17.78 1.56 31.74
N MET A 402 -17.87 0.38 31.14
CA MET A 402 -18.94 -0.59 31.39
C MET A 402 -18.93 -1.06 32.85
N THR A 403 -17.73 -1.35 33.39
CA THR A 403 -17.57 -1.72 34.81
C THR A 403 -17.96 -0.58 35.73
N GLY A 404 -17.58 0.66 35.41
CA GLY A 404 -17.99 1.85 36.16
C GLY A 404 -19.49 2.12 36.09
N TRP A 405 -20.14 1.79 34.98
CA TRP A 405 -21.60 1.85 34.89
C TRP A 405 -22.27 0.81 35.80
N ILE A 406 -21.75 -0.43 35.86
CA ILE A 406 -22.21 -1.44 36.81
C ILE A 406 -22.08 -0.92 38.26
N LYS A 407 -20.92 -0.33 38.59
CA LYS A 407 -20.69 0.31 39.90
C LYS A 407 -21.70 1.42 40.19
N ASN A 408 -22.01 2.26 39.19
CA ASN A 408 -23.01 3.31 39.31
C ASN A 408 -24.41 2.72 39.59
N ILE A 409 -24.88 1.75 38.80
CA ILE A 409 -26.16 1.06 39.02
C ILE A 409 -26.25 0.56 40.45
N MET A 410 -25.23 -0.18 40.90
CA MET A 410 -25.21 -0.72 42.25
C MET A 410 -25.21 0.36 43.33
N SER A 411 -24.49 1.47 43.13
CA SER A 411 -24.43 2.56 44.11
C SER A 411 -25.74 3.36 44.20
N THR A 412 -26.50 3.46 43.11
CA THR A 412 -27.72 4.25 43.06
C THR A 412 -28.99 3.44 43.35
N GLU A 413 -29.02 2.17 42.96
CA GLU A 413 -30.22 1.33 43.06
C GLU A 413 -30.20 0.41 44.29
N GLN A 414 -29.02 0.03 44.81
CA GLN A 414 -28.91 -0.87 45.97
C GLN A 414 -28.92 -0.11 47.29
N LYS A 415 -29.92 -0.35 48.13
CA LYS A 415 -30.08 0.29 49.44
C LYS A 415 -29.61 -0.61 50.56
N LYS A 416 -29.19 0.00 51.69
CA LYS A 416 -28.82 -0.75 52.90
C LYS A 416 -29.99 -1.57 53.46
N SER A 417 -31.22 -1.10 53.26
CA SER A 417 -32.45 -1.81 53.67
C SER A 417 -32.64 -3.14 52.95
N ASP A 418 -32.06 -3.32 51.76
CA ASP A 418 -32.24 -4.53 50.96
C ASP A 418 -31.55 -5.74 51.61
N PHE A 419 -30.40 -5.51 52.25
CA PHE A 419 -29.65 -6.53 52.98
C PHE A 419 -29.82 -6.45 54.51
N ARG A 420 -30.50 -5.42 55.00
CA ARG A 420 -30.87 -5.27 56.41
C ARG A 420 -32.34 -4.81 56.53
N PRO A 421 -33.31 -5.66 56.14
CA PRO A 421 -34.72 -5.34 56.28
C PRO A 421 -35.14 -5.27 57.76
N GLU A 422 -36.16 -4.47 58.06
CA GLU A 422 -36.78 -4.42 59.39
C GLU A 422 -37.66 -5.66 59.63
N GLU A 423 -37.66 -6.18 60.87
CA GLU A 423 -38.17 -7.53 61.22
C GLU A 423 -39.67 -7.76 60.95
N HIS A 424 -40.48 -6.71 60.81
CA HIS A 424 -41.93 -6.81 60.70
C HIS A 424 -42.50 -6.54 59.28
N GLY A 425 -41.64 -6.34 58.28
CA GLY A 425 -42.04 -5.93 56.92
C GLY A 425 -41.57 -6.84 55.79
N VAL A 426 -41.21 -8.09 56.08
CA VAL A 426 -40.54 -8.97 55.12
C VAL A 426 -41.56 -9.52 54.12
N GLY A 427 -41.56 -8.98 52.90
CA GLY A 427 -42.26 -9.54 51.75
C GLY A 427 -41.60 -10.82 51.21
N LEU A 428 -41.93 -11.22 49.98
CA LEU A 428 -41.26 -12.36 49.33
C LEU A 428 -39.77 -12.06 49.13
N VAL A 429 -38.90 -13.03 49.44
CA VAL A 429 -37.46 -12.91 49.17
C VAL A 429 -37.24 -13.02 47.67
N GLU A 430 -36.89 -11.91 47.03
CA GLU A 430 -36.63 -11.82 45.60
C GLU A 430 -35.30 -11.12 45.34
N ARG A 431 -34.83 -11.19 44.08
CA ARG A 431 -33.68 -10.41 43.63
C ARG A 431 -33.96 -8.91 43.71
N THR A 432 -32.92 -8.13 43.90
CA THR A 432 -32.98 -6.67 44.02
C THR A 432 -33.16 -6.00 42.67
N MET A 433 -33.64 -4.75 42.69
CA MET A 433 -33.73 -3.93 41.47
C MET A 433 -32.33 -3.67 40.88
N ALA A 434 -31.31 -3.45 41.73
CA ALA A 434 -29.94 -3.28 41.27
C ALA A 434 -29.42 -4.51 40.52
N CYS A 435 -29.75 -5.71 41.02
CA CYS A 435 -29.44 -6.96 40.34
C CYS A 435 -30.12 -7.08 38.99
N ALA A 436 -31.44 -6.84 38.93
CA ALA A 436 -32.20 -6.89 37.69
C ALA A 436 -31.64 -5.93 36.64
N ARG A 437 -31.37 -4.67 37.02
CA ARG A 437 -30.81 -3.64 36.13
C ARG A 437 -29.39 -3.95 35.66
N THR A 438 -28.56 -4.47 36.54
CA THR A 438 -27.20 -4.86 36.20
C THR A 438 -27.21 -6.03 35.20
N CYS A 439 -28.05 -7.05 35.42
CA CYS A 439 -28.17 -8.18 34.50
C CYS A 439 -28.71 -7.76 33.13
N GLU A 440 -29.74 -6.90 33.09
CA GLU A 440 -30.29 -6.32 31.87
C GLU A 440 -29.19 -5.63 31.04
N PHE A 441 -28.38 -4.78 31.69
CA PHE A 441 -27.26 -4.11 31.05
C PHE A 441 -26.20 -5.10 30.55
N VAL A 442 -25.79 -6.07 31.37
CA VAL A 442 -24.76 -7.05 31.03
C VAL A 442 -25.19 -7.91 29.83
N TYR A 443 -26.44 -8.34 29.75
CA TYR A 443 -26.96 -9.08 28.59
C TYR A 443 -26.95 -8.24 27.31
N SER A 444 -27.31 -6.96 27.40
CA SER A 444 -27.22 -6.03 26.27
C SER A 444 -25.77 -5.90 25.78
N GLN A 445 -24.81 -5.73 26.69
CA GLN A 445 -23.39 -5.63 26.32
C GLN A 445 -22.83 -6.95 25.77
N LEU A 446 -23.21 -8.10 26.34
CA LEU A 446 -22.85 -9.42 25.83
C LEU A 446 -23.29 -9.60 24.37
N THR A 447 -24.52 -9.20 24.05
CA THR A 447 -25.06 -9.26 22.69
C THR A 447 -24.21 -8.42 21.74
N SER A 448 -23.91 -7.16 22.09
CA SER A 448 -23.07 -6.29 21.27
C SER A 448 -21.63 -6.81 21.08
N MET A 449 -21.05 -7.41 22.12
CA MET A 449 -19.73 -8.05 22.01
C MET A 449 -19.76 -9.26 21.07
N GLN A 450 -20.78 -10.12 21.17
CA GLN A 450 -20.93 -11.30 20.31
C GLN A 450 -21.20 -10.97 18.84
N GLU A 451 -21.85 -9.83 18.57
CA GLU A 451 -22.09 -9.37 17.21
C GLU A 451 -20.85 -8.76 16.55
N SER A 452 -19.91 -8.23 17.34
CA SER A 452 -18.78 -7.44 16.83
C SER A 452 -17.41 -8.15 16.94
N LEU A 453 -17.31 -9.19 17.76
CA LEU A 453 -16.05 -9.89 18.04
C LEU A 453 -16.24 -11.40 17.86
N ASP A 454 -15.19 -12.08 17.43
CA ASP A 454 -15.20 -13.52 17.20
C ASP A 454 -13.98 -14.25 17.80
N GLY A 455 -14.07 -15.58 17.82
CA GLY A 455 -12.99 -16.48 18.22
C GLY A 455 -12.32 -16.11 19.54
N LYS A 456 -10.99 -16.03 19.53
CA LYS A 456 -10.17 -15.74 20.72
C LYS A 456 -10.29 -14.30 21.20
N ASN A 457 -10.61 -13.36 20.31
CA ASN A 457 -10.79 -11.95 20.68
C ASN A 457 -12.05 -11.81 21.53
N LEU A 458 -13.16 -12.42 21.10
CA LEU A 458 -14.39 -12.49 21.89
C LEU A 458 -14.13 -13.17 23.25
N GLU A 459 -13.48 -14.34 23.26
CA GLU A 459 -13.18 -15.06 24.51
C GLU A 459 -12.39 -14.20 25.51
N SER A 460 -11.38 -13.47 25.02
CA SER A 460 -10.53 -12.60 25.85
C SER A 460 -11.31 -11.42 26.43
N VAL A 461 -12.12 -10.74 25.61
CA VAL A 461 -12.93 -9.59 26.03
C VAL A 461 -14.00 -10.01 27.04
N LEU A 462 -14.69 -11.13 26.77
CA LEU A 462 -15.69 -11.69 27.68
C LEU A 462 -15.07 -12.11 29.02
N THR A 463 -13.90 -12.74 28.98
CA THR A 463 -13.17 -13.15 30.20
C THR A 463 -12.79 -11.94 31.04
N GLU A 464 -12.25 -10.89 30.43
CA GLU A 464 -11.86 -9.67 31.14
C GLU A 464 -13.07 -8.93 31.71
N PHE A 465 -14.12 -8.73 30.90
CA PHE A 465 -15.34 -8.06 31.35
C PHE A 465 -16.00 -8.80 32.53
N GLY A 466 -16.16 -10.12 32.42
CA GLY A 466 -16.73 -10.93 33.49
C GLY A 466 -15.88 -10.95 34.75
N THR A 467 -14.55 -10.90 34.62
CA THR A 467 -13.64 -10.82 35.79
C THR A 467 -13.75 -9.46 36.50
N ARG A 468 -13.87 -8.36 35.74
CA ARG A 468 -14.11 -7.02 36.29
C ARG A 468 -15.46 -6.94 36.99
N MET A 469 -16.51 -7.48 36.37
CA MET A 469 -17.84 -7.59 36.98
C MET A 469 -17.79 -8.38 38.29
N HIS A 470 -17.16 -9.57 38.29
CA HIS A 470 -17.00 -10.38 39.50
C HIS A 470 -16.33 -9.59 40.63
N ARG A 471 -15.19 -8.93 40.34
CA ARG A 471 -14.49 -8.10 41.32
C ARG A 471 -15.39 -6.98 41.85
N GLN A 472 -16.10 -6.29 40.96
CA GLN A 472 -16.97 -5.19 41.31
C GLN A 472 -18.15 -5.62 42.20
N LEU A 473 -18.73 -6.81 41.96
CA LEU A 473 -19.75 -7.42 42.81
C LEU A 473 -19.19 -7.84 44.18
N PHE A 474 -18.04 -8.50 44.18
CA PHE A 474 -17.37 -8.95 45.40
C PHE A 474 -17.04 -7.78 46.34
N GLU A 475 -16.52 -6.68 45.80
CA GLU A 475 -16.25 -5.45 46.57
C GLU A 475 -17.54 -4.77 47.05
N HIS A 476 -18.60 -4.78 46.23
CA HIS A 476 -19.87 -4.17 46.58
C HIS A 476 -20.55 -4.87 47.76
N LEU A 477 -20.58 -6.21 47.79
CA LEU A 477 -21.17 -6.97 48.90
C LEU A 477 -20.49 -6.65 50.24
N GLN A 478 -19.18 -6.41 50.24
CA GLN A 478 -18.42 -6.10 51.46
C GLN A 478 -18.78 -4.74 52.09
N GLN A 479 -19.54 -3.89 51.38
CA GLN A 479 -19.95 -2.58 51.88
C GLN A 479 -21.23 -2.64 52.74
N PHE A 480 -21.85 -3.82 52.85
CA PHE A 480 -23.11 -4.02 53.55
C PHE A 480 -22.97 -4.87 54.81
N GLN A 481 -24.02 -4.83 55.61
CA GLN A 481 -24.22 -5.69 56.77
C GLN A 481 -25.50 -6.48 56.57
N TYR A 482 -25.49 -7.77 56.90
CA TYR A 482 -26.53 -8.72 56.49
C TYR A 482 -27.28 -9.29 57.69
N THR A 483 -28.61 -9.22 57.66
CA THR A 483 -29.48 -10.10 58.46
C THR A 483 -29.62 -11.46 57.77
N SER A 484 -30.15 -12.48 58.45
CA SER A 484 -30.39 -13.79 57.81
C SER A 484 -31.28 -13.67 56.55
N ILE A 485 -32.27 -12.77 56.59
CA ILE A 485 -33.18 -12.50 55.47
C ILE A 485 -32.46 -11.73 54.36
N GLY A 486 -31.69 -10.70 54.70
CA GLY A 486 -30.86 -9.99 53.73
C GLY A 486 -29.77 -10.85 53.09
N GLY A 487 -29.25 -11.84 53.83
CA GLY A 487 -28.37 -12.87 53.28
C GLY A 487 -29.08 -13.74 52.24
N MET A 488 -30.35 -14.09 52.44
CA MET A 488 -31.15 -14.81 51.43
C MET A 488 -31.38 -13.96 50.17
N VAL A 489 -31.63 -12.65 50.32
CA VAL A 489 -31.70 -11.70 49.19
C VAL A 489 -30.37 -11.68 48.43
N ALA A 490 -29.23 -11.64 49.13
CA ALA A 490 -27.91 -11.70 48.50
C ALA A 490 -27.67 -13.01 47.73
N ILE A 491 -28.18 -14.15 48.23
CA ILE A 491 -28.15 -15.43 47.52
C ILE A 491 -28.98 -15.36 46.23
N CYS A 492 -30.18 -14.76 46.27
CA CYS A 492 -31.00 -14.54 45.07
C CYS A 492 -30.27 -13.69 44.02
N ASP A 493 -29.66 -12.58 44.42
CA ASP A 493 -28.88 -11.70 43.54
C ASP A 493 -27.71 -12.45 42.90
N ILE A 494 -26.89 -13.14 43.70
CA ILE A 494 -25.74 -13.88 43.17
C ILE A 494 -26.16 -15.07 42.30
N SER A 495 -27.29 -15.72 42.59
CA SER A 495 -27.85 -16.75 41.72
C SER A 495 -28.24 -16.21 40.34
N GLU A 496 -28.81 -15.02 40.28
CA GLU A 496 -29.15 -14.35 39.03
C GLU A 496 -27.90 -13.92 38.26
N TYR A 497 -26.93 -13.28 38.93
CA TYR A 497 -25.65 -12.92 38.30
C TYR A 497 -24.89 -14.16 37.77
N ARG A 498 -24.94 -15.26 38.52
CA ARG A 498 -24.38 -16.56 38.10
C ARG A 498 -25.10 -17.12 36.87
N SER A 499 -26.41 -16.90 36.75
CA SER A 499 -27.15 -17.29 35.55
C SER A 499 -26.78 -16.40 34.36
N CYS A 500 -26.62 -15.10 34.59
CA CYS A 500 -26.12 -14.15 33.60
C CYS A 500 -24.71 -14.51 33.09
N ILE A 501 -23.76 -14.80 33.99
CA ILE A 501 -22.39 -15.10 33.59
C ILE A 501 -22.26 -16.42 32.80
N LYS A 502 -23.16 -17.39 33.03
CA LYS A 502 -23.18 -18.65 32.25
C LYS A 502 -23.42 -18.40 30.77
N ALA A 503 -24.14 -17.34 30.39
CA ALA A 503 -24.36 -16.97 29.00
C ALA A 503 -23.07 -16.57 28.26
N PHE A 504 -22.03 -16.16 28.98
CA PHE A 504 -20.70 -15.88 28.42
C PHE A 504 -19.98 -17.13 27.93
N LYS A 505 -20.38 -18.32 28.42
CA LYS A 505 -19.77 -19.62 28.06
C LYS A 505 -18.27 -19.71 28.38
N ILE A 506 -17.79 -18.96 29.39
CA ILE A 506 -16.39 -19.00 29.85
C ILE A 506 -16.27 -19.82 31.15
N PRO A 507 -15.57 -20.97 31.15
CA PRO A 507 -15.46 -21.84 32.33
C PRO A 507 -14.84 -21.19 33.56
N LEU A 508 -13.85 -20.31 33.35
CA LEU A 508 -13.22 -19.56 34.45
C LEU A 508 -14.24 -18.70 35.19
N LEU A 509 -15.07 -17.96 34.45
CA LEU A 509 -16.09 -17.08 35.02
C LEU A 509 -17.15 -17.87 35.78
N VAL A 510 -17.61 -19.00 35.24
CA VAL A 510 -18.56 -19.87 35.96
C VAL A 510 -17.99 -20.30 37.31
N LYS A 511 -16.73 -20.74 37.36
CA LYS A 511 -16.06 -21.12 38.61
C LYS A 511 -15.92 -19.95 39.59
N LEU A 512 -15.64 -18.74 39.11
CA LEU A 512 -15.55 -17.55 39.97
C LEU A 512 -16.89 -17.24 40.63
N PHE A 513 -17.97 -17.22 39.84
CA PHE A 513 -19.31 -16.93 40.37
C PHE A 513 -19.88 -18.08 41.22
N ASP A 514 -19.51 -19.35 40.96
CA ASP A 514 -19.82 -20.48 41.85
C ASP A 514 -19.18 -20.29 43.24
N LYS A 515 -17.93 -19.82 43.29
CA LYS A 515 -17.25 -19.49 44.54
C LYS A 515 -17.90 -18.30 45.25
N LEU A 516 -18.27 -17.25 44.51
CA LEU A 516 -18.98 -16.10 45.07
C LEU A 516 -20.35 -16.48 45.65
N TYR A 517 -21.08 -17.36 44.97
CA TYR A 517 -22.34 -17.94 45.47
C TYR A 517 -22.14 -18.73 46.76
N SER A 518 -21.05 -19.52 46.82
CA SER A 518 -20.72 -20.27 48.04
C SER A 518 -20.39 -19.33 49.20
N LEU A 519 -19.73 -18.21 48.94
CA LEU A 519 -19.42 -17.20 49.97
C LEU A 519 -20.68 -16.57 50.55
N THR A 520 -21.73 -16.32 49.76
CA THR A 520 -22.98 -15.74 50.27
C THR A 520 -23.75 -16.71 51.18
N ASN A 521 -23.56 -18.03 51.05
CA ASN A 521 -24.14 -19.01 52.00
C ASN A 521 -23.64 -18.80 53.44
N LEU A 522 -22.41 -18.28 53.62
CA LEU A 522 -21.86 -17.94 54.94
C LEU A 522 -22.65 -16.84 55.64
N LEU A 523 -23.41 -16.02 54.91
CA LEU A 523 -24.23 -14.94 55.46
C LEU A 523 -25.53 -15.46 56.09
N VAL A 524 -25.99 -16.65 55.71
CA VAL A 524 -27.28 -17.22 56.11
C VAL A 524 -27.15 -18.40 57.07
N VAL A 525 -26.08 -19.18 56.95
CA VAL A 525 -25.89 -20.40 57.75
C VAL A 525 -25.96 -20.13 59.26
N GLN A 526 -26.51 -21.07 60.03
CA GLN A 526 -26.52 -20.96 61.49
C GLN A 526 -25.08 -21.00 62.06
N PRO A 527 -24.78 -20.25 63.14
CA PRO A 527 -23.45 -20.20 63.75
C PRO A 527 -22.79 -21.56 64.02
N GLU A 528 -23.59 -22.55 64.40
CA GLU A 528 -23.15 -23.90 64.76
C GLU A 528 -22.57 -24.65 63.54
N ASN A 529 -23.13 -24.42 62.36
CA ASN A 529 -22.78 -25.11 61.11
C ASN A 529 -21.70 -24.38 60.30
N LEU A 530 -21.31 -23.16 60.71
CA LEU A 530 -20.40 -22.30 59.96
C LEU A 530 -19.05 -22.97 59.68
N LYS A 531 -18.48 -23.69 60.67
CA LYS A 531 -17.20 -24.40 60.50
C LYS A 531 -17.27 -25.51 59.45
N GLN A 532 -18.40 -26.20 59.39
CA GLN A 532 -18.63 -27.26 58.40
C GLN A 532 -18.71 -26.66 56.99
N VAL A 533 -19.50 -25.60 56.81
CA VAL A 533 -19.66 -24.94 55.50
C VAL A 533 -18.34 -24.34 55.00
N CYS A 534 -17.54 -23.72 55.88
CA CYS A 534 -16.19 -23.26 55.52
C CYS A 534 -15.24 -24.39 55.06
N SER A 535 -15.53 -25.64 55.43
CA SER A 535 -14.73 -26.81 55.07
C SER A 535 -15.21 -27.51 53.79
N GLU A 536 -16.29 -27.04 53.16
CA GLU A 536 -16.78 -27.56 51.87
C GLU A 536 -15.79 -27.27 50.74
N GLU A 537 -15.69 -28.17 49.77
CA GLU A 537 -14.67 -28.15 48.70
C GLU A 537 -14.53 -26.79 47.99
N GLN A 538 -15.66 -26.09 47.76
CA GLN A 538 -15.67 -24.81 47.05
C GLN A 538 -15.10 -23.64 47.88
N LEU A 539 -15.18 -23.71 49.22
CA LEU A 539 -14.72 -22.68 50.15
C LEU A 539 -13.39 -23.03 50.82
N ALA A 540 -13.09 -24.33 50.99
CA ALA A 540 -11.86 -24.82 51.61
C ALA A 540 -10.60 -24.39 50.86
N MET A 541 -10.72 -24.10 49.56
CA MET A 541 -9.63 -23.63 48.70
C MET A 541 -9.41 -22.11 48.77
N LEU A 542 -10.25 -21.36 49.50
CA LEU A 542 -10.09 -19.92 49.70
C LEU A 542 -9.26 -19.63 50.96
N ASP A 543 -8.59 -18.47 50.95
CA ASP A 543 -7.89 -18.01 52.14
C ASP A 543 -8.87 -17.78 53.30
N LYS A 544 -8.50 -18.24 54.49
CA LYS A 544 -9.27 -18.05 55.73
C LYS A 544 -9.58 -16.58 55.99
N ALA A 545 -8.68 -15.68 55.59
CA ALA A 545 -8.90 -14.24 55.71
C ALA A 545 -10.13 -13.77 54.92
N VAL A 546 -10.34 -14.31 53.71
CA VAL A 546 -11.50 -13.98 52.86
C VAL A 546 -12.79 -14.51 53.48
N LEU A 547 -12.77 -15.76 53.96
CA LEU A 547 -13.92 -16.37 54.64
C LEU A 547 -14.29 -15.57 55.90
N GLN A 548 -13.30 -15.20 56.71
CA GLN A 548 -13.50 -14.42 57.92
C GLN A 548 -14.05 -13.02 57.60
N GLN A 549 -13.51 -12.35 56.58
CA GLN A 549 -13.99 -11.04 56.14
C GLN A 549 -15.47 -11.08 55.72
N PHE A 550 -15.89 -12.14 55.02
CA PHE A 550 -17.29 -12.31 54.63
C PHE A 550 -18.20 -12.58 55.83
N VAL A 551 -17.76 -13.40 56.78
CA VAL A 551 -18.51 -13.67 58.02
C VAL A 551 -18.64 -12.43 58.91
N GLN A 552 -17.67 -11.51 58.88
CA GLN A 552 -17.74 -10.22 59.58
C GLN A 552 -18.85 -9.29 59.07
N LEU A 553 -19.42 -9.57 57.89
CA LEU A 553 -20.53 -8.80 57.32
C LEU A 553 -21.87 -9.16 57.96
N ARG A 554 -21.95 -10.20 58.78
CA ARG A 554 -23.20 -10.58 59.45
C ARG A 554 -23.47 -9.70 60.66
N VAL A 555 -24.72 -9.30 60.85
CA VAL A 555 -25.12 -8.49 62.02
C VAL A 555 -24.93 -9.21 63.35
N ASP A 556 -24.98 -10.55 63.36
CA ASP A 556 -24.79 -11.40 64.54
C ASP A 556 -23.32 -11.76 64.81
N TYR A 557 -22.36 -11.26 64.01
CA TYR A 557 -20.94 -11.61 64.13
C TYR A 557 -20.39 -11.48 65.55
N ARG A 558 -20.69 -10.35 66.21
CA ARG A 558 -20.25 -10.05 67.57
C ARG A 558 -21.06 -10.79 68.63
N THR A 559 -22.38 -10.87 68.47
CA THR A 559 -23.28 -11.46 69.47
C THR A 559 -23.13 -12.98 69.54
N ALA A 560 -22.97 -13.64 68.38
CA ALA A 560 -22.72 -15.08 68.28
C ALA A 560 -21.24 -15.48 68.47
N LYS A 561 -20.34 -14.50 68.68
CA LYS A 561 -18.89 -14.69 68.87
C LYS A 561 -18.24 -15.50 67.73
N LEU A 562 -18.56 -15.17 66.48
CA LEU A 562 -18.18 -15.98 65.31
C LEU A 562 -16.67 -15.97 65.01
N ALA A 563 -15.91 -15.03 65.56
CA ALA A 563 -14.45 -14.96 65.42
C ALA A 563 -13.74 -16.26 65.85
N LYS A 564 -14.30 -17.00 66.82
CA LYS A 564 -13.75 -18.26 67.35
C LYS A 564 -13.64 -19.38 66.31
N HIS A 565 -14.35 -19.28 65.18
CA HIS A 565 -14.30 -20.31 64.12
C HIS A 565 -13.09 -20.16 63.19
N PHE A 566 -12.35 -19.05 63.30
CA PHE A 566 -11.21 -18.71 62.45
C PHE A 566 -9.89 -18.51 63.21
N MET A 567 -9.93 -18.61 64.55
CA MET A 567 -8.76 -18.81 65.41
C MET A 567 -8.38 -20.29 65.41
#